data_AF-A0A2T2VXM0-F1
#
_entry.id   AF-A0A2T2VXM0-F1
#
_cell.length_a   1.000
_cell.length_b   1.000
_cell.length_c   1.000
_cell.angle_alpha   90.00
_cell.angle_beta   90.00
_cell.angle_gamma   90.00
#
_symmetry.space_group_name_H-M   'P 1'
#
loop_
_entity.id
_entity.type
_entity.pdbx_description
1 polymer ?
#
loop_
_entity_poly.entity_id
_entity_poly.type
_entity_poly.pdbx_seq_one_letter_code
_entity_poly.pdbx_strand_id
1 'polypeptide(L)'
;MDWSTAQRILCVRLDSLGDVLMTTPAMAAIKASRPGCHLTLMTSAAGAAIAPQLPMVDDTWIYDAPWLKATAPRQNSQPEFRVLEELRQRRFDAAIIFTVYSQNPLPTALMAY
;
A
#
# COMPACT_ATOMS: atom_id res chain seq x y z
N MET A 1 -0.94 11.77 -16.13
CA MET A 1 -1.29 12.59 -14.95
C MET A 1 0.02 13.08 -14.35
N ASP A 2 0.10 14.33 -13.89
CA ASP A 2 1.33 14.84 -13.27
C ASP A 2 1.37 14.42 -11.79
N TRP A 3 2.54 14.02 -11.30
CA TRP A 3 2.73 13.76 -9.88
C TRP A 3 2.31 14.99 -9.08
N SER A 4 2.55 16.22 -9.52
CA SER A 4 2.17 17.42 -8.76
C SER A 4 0.66 17.55 -8.45
N THR A 5 -0.22 16.85 -9.17
CA THR A 5 -1.69 17.00 -9.03
C THR A 5 -2.42 15.81 -8.37
N ALA A 6 -1.80 14.64 -8.27
CA ALA A 6 -2.34 13.46 -7.56
C ALA A 6 -2.98 13.74 -6.17
N GLN A 7 -4.27 13.45 -6.01
CA GLN A 7 -5.01 13.66 -4.76
C GLN A 7 -5.20 12.35 -3.99
N ARG A 8 -5.35 11.22 -4.69
CA ARG A 8 -5.57 9.89 -4.08
C ARG A 8 -4.32 9.05 -4.25
N ILE A 9 -3.54 8.90 -3.18
CA ILE A 9 -2.23 8.26 -3.23
C ILE A 9 -2.29 6.93 -2.49
N LEU A 10 -1.87 5.87 -3.16
CA LEU A 10 -1.71 4.55 -2.58
C LEU A 10 -0.26 4.33 -2.13
N CYS A 11 -0.04 4.13 -0.84
CA CYS A 11 1.24 3.68 -0.29
C CYS A 11 1.18 2.16 -0.06
N VAL A 12 2.09 1.41 -0.69
CA VAL A 12 2.11 -0.05 -0.57
C VAL A 12 3.30 -0.49 0.27
N ARG A 13 3.02 -1.09 1.43
CA ARG A 13 4.00 -1.73 2.31
C ARG A 13 3.39 -3.00 2.90
N LEU A 14 3.52 -4.10 2.16
CA LEU A 14 2.79 -5.36 2.42
C LEU A 14 3.38 -6.21 3.57
N ASP A 15 4.45 -5.75 4.22
CA ASP A 15 5.18 -6.50 5.24
C ASP A 15 4.64 -6.33 6.66
N SER A 16 5.52 -6.51 7.64
CA SER A 16 5.23 -6.49 9.07
C SER A 16 4.99 -5.06 9.60
N LEU A 17 4.55 -4.98 10.85
CA LEU A 17 4.42 -3.73 11.58
C LEU A 17 5.71 -2.90 11.58
N GLY A 18 6.87 -3.54 11.80
CA GLY A 18 8.15 -2.85 11.85
C GLY A 18 8.50 -2.18 10.52
N ASP A 19 8.16 -2.83 9.42
CA ASP A 19 8.36 -2.32 8.07
C ASP A 19 7.49 -1.09 7.77
N VAL A 20 6.24 -1.10 8.25
CA VAL A 20 5.34 0.05 8.16
C VAL A 20 5.88 1.21 9.01
N LEU A 21 6.31 0.93 10.25
CA LEU A 21 6.88 1.92 11.15
C LEU A 21 8.08 2.64 10.51
N MET A 22 9.00 1.89 9.90
CA MET A 22 10.18 2.46 9.22
C MET A 22 9.84 3.27 7.96
N THR A 23 8.63 3.09 7.43
CA THR A 23 8.13 3.81 6.24
C THR A 23 7.37 5.10 6.63
N THR A 24 7.05 5.29 7.91
CA THR A 24 6.30 6.47 8.38
C THR A 24 6.90 7.83 8.03
N PRO A 25 8.25 8.04 8.04
CA PRO A 25 8.80 9.34 7.66
C PRO A 25 8.53 9.67 6.18
N ALA A 26 8.54 8.66 5.31
CA ALA A 26 8.21 8.83 3.90
C ALA A 26 6.72 9.18 3.71
N MET A 27 5.82 8.52 4.44
CA MET A 27 4.38 8.85 4.42
C MET A 27 4.11 10.26 4.94
N ALA A 28 4.79 10.69 6.01
CA ALA A 28 4.71 12.05 6.51
C ALA A 28 5.22 13.08 5.49
N ALA A 29 6.32 12.79 4.79
CA ALA A 29 6.85 13.66 3.75
C ALA A 29 5.90 13.78 2.54
N ILE A 30 5.17 12.72 2.19
CA ILE A 30 4.13 12.79 1.16
C ILE A 30 3.03 13.77 1.57
N LYS A 31 2.49 13.66 2.79
CA LYS A 31 1.48 14.58 3.31
C LYS A 31 1.99 16.03 3.41
N ALA A 32 3.24 16.22 3.81
CA ALA A 32 3.85 17.54 3.91
C ALA A 32 4.07 18.20 2.53
N SER A 33 4.53 17.42 1.54
CA SER A 33 4.68 17.90 0.16
C SER A 33 3.34 18.09 -0.56
N ARG A 34 2.27 17.48 -0.03
CA ARG A 34 0.92 17.50 -0.61
C ARG A 34 -0.16 17.69 0.45
N PRO A 35 -0.31 18.91 0.98
CA PRO A 35 -1.40 19.20 1.91
C PRO A 35 -2.76 18.86 1.29
N GLY A 36 -3.57 18.07 2.00
CA GLY A 36 -4.93 17.72 1.56
C GLY A 36 -5.06 16.47 0.68
N CYS A 37 -3.96 15.83 0.26
CA CYS A 37 -4.08 14.54 -0.42
C CYS A 37 -4.66 13.47 0.52
N HIS A 38 -5.37 12.49 -0.04
CA HIS A 38 -5.84 11.29 0.64
C HIS A 38 -4.82 10.16 0.44
N LEU A 39 -4.20 9.71 1.53
CA LEU A 39 -3.16 8.69 1.58
C LEU A 39 -3.74 7.40 2.15
N THR A 40 -3.83 6.38 1.29
CA THR A 40 -4.24 5.03 1.68
C THR A 40 -3.00 4.14 1.85
N LEU A 41 -2.88 3.47 3.00
CA LEU A 41 -1.85 2.46 3.23
C LEU A 41 -2.40 1.07 2.90
N MET A 42 -1.81 0.39 1.91
CA MET A 42 -2.04 -1.04 1.67
C MET A 42 -0.95 -1.88 2.34
N THR A 43 -1.34 -2.75 3.27
CA THR A 43 -0.41 -3.51 4.12
C THR A 43 -0.98 -4.88 4.53
N SER A 44 -0.17 -5.76 5.13
CA SER A 44 -0.65 -7.04 5.68
C SER A 44 -1.49 -6.84 6.94
N ALA A 45 -2.17 -7.90 7.40
CA ALA A 45 -2.87 -7.86 8.69
C ALA A 45 -1.93 -7.50 9.86
N ALA A 46 -0.68 -7.97 9.83
CA ALA A 46 0.32 -7.64 10.84
C ALA A 46 0.79 -6.18 10.74
N GLY A 47 0.97 -5.67 9.53
CA GLY A 47 1.34 -4.28 9.29
C GLY A 47 0.24 -3.29 9.68
N ALA A 48 -1.03 -3.66 9.47
CA ALA A 48 -2.18 -2.81 9.78
C ALA A 48 -2.35 -2.51 11.28
N ALA A 49 -1.72 -3.29 12.16
CA ALA A 49 -1.83 -3.12 13.61
C ALA A 49 -1.28 -1.76 14.11
N ILE A 50 -0.39 -1.10 13.36
CA ILE A 50 0.10 0.25 13.70
C ILE A 50 -0.69 1.38 13.05
N ALA A 51 -1.60 1.08 12.12
CA ALA A 51 -2.31 2.12 11.37
C ALA A 51 -3.08 3.13 12.23
N PRO A 52 -3.76 2.75 13.33
CA PRO A 52 -4.45 3.71 14.20
C PRO A 52 -3.52 4.77 14.83
N GLN A 53 -2.21 4.51 14.88
CA GLN A 53 -1.20 5.43 15.41
C GLN A 53 -0.56 6.30 14.31
N LEU A 54 -1.00 6.19 13.06
CA LEU A 54 -0.43 6.90 11.91
C LEU A 54 -1.34 8.05 11.45
N PRO A 55 -1.21 9.28 12.00
CA PRO A 55 -2.10 10.39 11.67
C PRO A 55 -1.98 10.87 10.21
N MET A 56 -0.92 10.48 9.49
CA MET A 56 -0.75 10.80 8.08
C MET A 56 -1.48 9.83 7.13
N VAL A 57 -2.02 8.72 7.64
CA VAL A 57 -2.73 7.69 6.86
C VAL A 57 -4.23 7.91 7.04
N ASP A 58 -4.95 8.17 5.94
CA ASP A 58 -6.39 8.43 5.99
C ASP A 58 -7.24 7.16 5.87
N ASP A 59 -6.70 6.13 5.20
CA ASP A 59 -7.36 4.84 5.03
C ASP A 59 -6.32 3.70 5.09
N THR A 60 -6.72 2.55 5.62
CA THR A 60 -5.88 1.35 5.69
C THR A 60 -6.56 0.20 4.99
N TRP A 61 -5.90 -0.34 3.99
CA TRP A 61 -6.38 -1.44 3.19
C TRP A 61 -5.55 -2.70 3.44
N ILE A 62 -6.17 -3.68 4.10
CA ILE A 62 -5.49 -4.93 4.43
C ILE A 62 -5.48 -5.86 3.22
N TYR A 63 -4.29 -6.26 2.81
CA TYR A 63 -4.07 -7.26 1.77
C TYR A 63 -2.84 -8.11 2.06
N ASP A 64 -3.06 -9.38 2.39
CA ASP A 64 -1.98 -10.36 2.54
C ASP A 64 -1.59 -10.87 1.15
N ALA A 65 -0.49 -10.37 0.57
CA ALA A 65 -0.12 -10.72 -0.79
C ALA A 65 0.49 -12.13 -0.90
N PRO A 66 0.11 -12.95 -1.91
CA PRO A 66 0.51 -14.35 -2.00
C PRO A 66 2.02 -14.56 -2.26
N TRP A 67 2.73 -13.54 -2.76
CA TRP A 67 4.18 -13.60 -2.98
C TRP A 67 5.01 -13.27 -1.72
N LEU A 68 4.37 -12.92 -0.60
CA LEU A 68 5.06 -12.74 0.67
C LEU A 68 5.13 -14.03 1.47
N LYS A 69 6.29 -14.28 2.07
CA LYS A 69 6.58 -15.50 2.84
C LYS A 69 5.62 -15.73 4.01
N ALA A 70 5.10 -14.65 4.60
CA ALA A 70 4.19 -14.72 5.75
C ALA A 70 2.75 -15.08 5.34
N THR A 71 2.41 -15.02 4.05
CA THR A 71 1.07 -15.29 3.57
C THR A 71 0.83 -16.80 3.44
N ALA A 72 -0.28 -17.28 3.98
CA ALA A 72 -0.67 -18.68 3.85
C ALA A 72 -0.90 -19.06 2.37
N PRO A 73 -0.54 -20.29 1.96
CA PRO A 73 -0.81 -20.77 0.61
C PRO A 73 -2.31 -20.68 0.26
N ARG A 74 -2.60 -20.24 -0.97
CA ARG A 74 -3.97 -20.10 -1.48
C ARG A 74 -4.28 -21.20 -2.48
N GLN A 75 -5.54 -21.64 -2.51
CA GLN A 75 -6.01 -22.65 -3.46
C GLN A 75 -6.35 -22.06 -4.85
N ASN A 76 -6.64 -20.76 -4.93
CA ASN A 76 -7.00 -20.07 -6.16
C ASN A 76 -6.67 -18.57 -6.07
N SER A 77 -6.80 -17.86 -7.19
CA SER A 77 -6.47 -16.43 -7.33
C SER A 77 -7.65 -15.47 -7.11
N GLN A 78 -8.76 -15.92 -6.52
CA GLN A 78 -9.95 -15.07 -6.31
C GLN A 78 -9.69 -13.85 -5.41
N PRO A 79 -8.85 -13.91 -4.35
CA PRO A 79 -8.49 -12.72 -3.58
C PRO A 79 -7.78 -11.66 -4.43
N GLU A 80 -6.85 -12.07 -5.30
CA GLU A 80 -6.10 -11.17 -6.18
C GLU A 80 -7.03 -10.48 -7.17
N PHE A 81 -7.98 -11.20 -7.76
CA PHE A 81 -8.98 -10.60 -8.67
C PHE A 81 -9.87 -9.57 -7.97
N ARG A 82 -10.26 -9.82 -6.71
CA ARG A 82 -11.01 -8.83 -5.91
C ARG A 82 -10.20 -7.58 -5.64
N VAL A 83 -8.92 -7.73 -5.30
CA VAL A 83 -8.02 -6.58 -5.08
C VAL A 83 -7.83 -5.77 -6.36
N LEU A 84 -7.68 -6.42 -7.51
CA LEU A 84 -7.61 -5.74 -8.81
C LEU A 84 -8.88 -4.94 -9.11
N GLU A 85 -10.04 -5.50 -8.81
CA GLU A 85 -11.32 -4.80 -9.00
C GLU A 85 -11.48 -3.62 -8.03
N GLU A 86 -11.15 -3.80 -6.75
CA GLU A 86 -11.14 -2.72 -5.77
C GLU A 86 -10.12 -1.62 -6.13
N LEU A 87 -8.94 -1.97 -6.68
CA LEU A 87 -7.95 -0.99 -7.16
C LEU A 87 -8.54 -0.11 -8.26
N ARG A 88 -9.24 -0.70 -9.23
CA ARG A 88 -9.92 0.04 -10.31
C ARG A 88 -11.01 0.96 -9.76
N GLN A 89 -11.79 0.50 -8.80
CA GLN A 89 -12.89 1.27 -8.20
C GLN A 89 -12.38 2.42 -7.32
N ARG A 90 -11.27 2.22 -6.60
CA ARG A 90 -10.66 3.23 -5.72
C ARG A 90 -10.00 4.37 -6.50
N ARG A 91 -9.71 4.20 -7.80
CA ARG A 91 -9.22 5.26 -8.70
C ARG A 91 -8.08 6.09 -8.08
N PHE A 92 -7.00 5.41 -7.72
CA PHE A 92 -5.79 6.10 -7.25
C PHE A 92 -5.14 6.87 -8.40
N ASP A 93 -4.64 8.06 -8.09
CA ASP A 93 -3.94 8.93 -9.03
C ASP A 93 -2.46 8.54 -9.14
N ALA A 94 -1.91 7.99 -8.06
CA ALA A 94 -0.55 7.50 -7.99
C ALA A 94 -0.38 6.39 -6.95
N ALA A 95 0.64 5.55 -7.14
CA ALA A 95 1.05 4.52 -6.20
C ALA A 95 2.55 4.65 -5.88
N ILE A 96 2.90 4.51 -4.60
CA ILE A 96 4.28 4.40 -4.13
C ILE A 96 4.45 3.01 -3.53
N ILE A 97 5.41 2.26 -4.06
CA ILE A 97 5.68 0.88 -3.65
C ILE A 97 6.96 0.87 -2.84
N PHE A 98 6.86 0.58 -1.54
CA PHE A 98 7.99 0.48 -0.65
C PHE A 98 8.45 -0.97 -0.54
N THR A 99 9.65 -1.26 -1.03
CA THR A 99 10.26 -2.59 -0.96
C THR A 99 11.59 -2.58 -0.22
N VAL A 100 12.04 -3.75 0.21
CA VAL A 100 13.44 -3.99 0.60
C VAL A 100 14.21 -4.68 -0.51
N TYR A 101 15.53 -4.77 -0.38
CA TYR A 101 16.42 -5.37 -1.40
C TYR A 101 16.05 -6.82 -1.77
N SER A 102 15.43 -7.57 -0.85
CA SER A 102 15.05 -8.98 -1.05
C SER A 102 13.65 -9.15 -1.66
N GLN A 103 12.95 -8.05 -1.94
CA GLN A 103 11.60 -8.07 -2.49
C GLN A 103 11.56 -7.62 -3.94
N ASN A 104 10.71 -8.29 -4.71
CA ASN A 104 10.42 -7.89 -6.07
C ASN A 104 9.22 -6.92 -6.08
N PRO A 105 9.37 -5.66 -6.56
CA PRO A 105 8.25 -4.73 -6.67
C PRO A 105 7.29 -5.07 -7.82
N LEU A 106 7.71 -5.89 -8.79
CA LEU A 106 6.97 -6.12 -10.04
C LEU A 106 5.56 -6.69 -9.84
N PRO A 107 5.29 -7.65 -8.94
CA PRO A 107 3.92 -8.14 -8.71
C PRO A 107 2.98 -7.01 -8.27
N THR A 108 3.44 -6.15 -7.36
CA THR A 108 2.67 -4.99 -6.90
C THR A 108 2.50 -3.95 -8.01
N ALA A 109 3.57 -3.67 -8.75
CA ALA A 109 3.51 -2.72 -9.87
C ALA A 109 2.54 -3.18 -10.95
N LEU A 110 2.50 -4.48 -11.26
CA LEU A 110 1.58 -5.06 -12.23
C LEU A 110 0.11 -4.96 -11.79
N MET A 111 -0.17 -5.08 -10.48
CA MET A 111 -1.53 -4.84 -9.98
C MET A 111 -1.95 -3.39 -10.08
N ALA A 112 -1.00 -2.46 -9.92
CA ALA A 112 -1.24 -1.01 -9.90
C ALA A 112 -1.14 -0.34 -11.29
N TYR A 113 -0.89 -1.11 -12.34
CA TYR A 113 -0.83 -0.66 -13.74
C TYR A 113 -2.22 -0.63 -14.38
#